data_AF-A0A6I6UNL4-F1
#
_entry.id   AF-A0A6I6UNL4-F1
#
_cell.length_a   1.000
_cell.length_b   1.000
_cell.length_c   1.000
_cell.angle_alpha   90.00
_cell.angle_beta   90.00
_cell.angle_gamma   90.00
#
_symmetry.space_group_name_H-M   'P 1'
#
loop_
_entity.id
_entity.type
_entity.pdbx_description
1 polymer ?
#
loop_
_entity_poly.entity_id
_entity_poly.type
_entity_poly.pdbx_seq_one_letter_code
_entity_poly.pdbx_strand_id
1 'polypeptide(L)'
;MSRNIIGFSLFALGLALWVCASLFRFLITSDIPVSFTPEEAMFTQKTFVAAGVLILVGTLTAKANAFHLTAFALFSTVAAFQFYMNFSYHSSATYYTEEYAELANLSSYTALTLALVNLIFILKPYMRVWKMRVDRRKIMK
;
A
#
# COMPACT_ATOMS: atom_id res chain seq x y z
N MET A 1 23.08 16.20 6.62
CA MET A 1 22.00 15.46 5.93
C MET A 1 21.60 16.26 4.70
N SER A 2 22.01 15.87 3.49
CA SER A 2 21.24 16.34 2.33
C SER A 2 19.85 15.73 2.49
N ARG A 3 18.82 16.56 2.66
CA ARG A 3 17.44 16.07 2.67
C ARG A 3 17.26 15.30 1.36
N ASN A 4 16.84 14.04 1.45
CA ASN A 4 16.64 13.23 0.25
C ASN A 4 15.33 13.66 -0.46
N ILE A 5 15.37 14.87 -1.01
CA ILE A 5 14.23 15.58 -1.60
C ILE A 5 13.57 14.72 -2.67
N ILE A 6 14.37 14.00 -3.47
CA ILE A 6 13.86 13.10 -4.51
C ILE A 6 12.97 12.02 -3.90
N GLY A 7 13.41 11.35 -2.84
CA GLY A 7 12.62 10.30 -2.18
C GLY A 7 11.31 10.84 -1.60
N PHE A 8 11.36 12.00 -0.95
CA PHE A 8 10.16 12.65 -0.41
C PHE A 8 9.20 13.12 -1.51
N SER A 9 9.71 13.71 -2.59
CA SER A 9 8.89 14.18 -3.72
C SER A 9 8.21 13.00 -4.42
N LEU A 10 8.93 11.90 -4.68
CA LEU A 10 8.35 10.70 -5.27
C LEU A 10 7.27 10.09 -4.37
N PHE A 11 7.52 10.05 -3.06
CA PHE A 11 6.53 9.59 -2.09
C PHE A 11 5.28 10.47 -2.08
N ALA A 12 5.44 11.79 -2.04
CA ALA A 12 4.33 12.74 -2.01
C ALA A 12 3.51 12.70 -3.30
N LEU A 13 4.17 12.63 -4.47
CA LEU A 13 3.51 12.47 -5.77
C LEU A 13 2.75 11.14 -5.84
N GLY A 14 3.37 10.04 -5.42
CA GLY A 14 2.72 8.74 -5.38
C GLY A 14 1.52 8.74 -4.43
N LEU A 15 1.62 9.38 -3.26
CA LEU A 15 0.51 9.53 -2.33
C LEU A 15 -0.63 10.36 -2.92
N ALA A 16 -0.33 11.46 -3.59
CA ALA A 16 -1.34 12.28 -4.27
C ALA A 16 -2.07 11.48 -5.36
N LEU A 17 -1.34 10.74 -6.20
CA LEU A 17 -1.92 9.86 -7.21
C LEU A 17 -2.77 8.75 -6.60
N TRP A 18 -2.34 8.18 -5.48
CA TRP A 18 -3.08 7.15 -4.76
C TRP A 18 -4.42 7.69 -4.20
N VAL A 19 -4.41 8.91 -3.66
CA VAL A 19 -5.64 9.60 -3.21
C VAL A 19 -6.56 9.89 -4.40
N CYS A 20 -6.03 10.40 -5.51
CA CYS A 20 -6.82 10.61 -6.73
C CYS A 20 -7.45 9.31 -7.26
N ALA A 21 -6.69 8.21 -7.31
CA ALA A 21 -7.20 6.90 -7.70
C ALA A 21 -8.30 6.40 -6.74
N SER A 22 -8.15 6.67 -5.44
CA SER A 22 -9.13 6.29 -4.43
C SER A 22 -10.43 7.09 -4.56
N LEU A 23 -10.34 8.40 -4.83
CA LEU A 23 -11.51 9.26 -5.08
C LEU A 23 -12.19 8.87 -6.40
N PHE A 24 -11.42 8.60 -7.45
CA PHE A 24 -11.97 8.19 -8.73
C PHE A 24 -12.63 6.81 -8.64
N ARG A 25 -12.03 5.86 -7.91
CA ARG A 25 -12.68 4.58 -7.59
C ARG A 25 -14.02 4.82 -6.91
N PHE A 26 -14.04 5.65 -5.87
CA PHE A 26 -15.27 5.95 -5.14
C PHE A 26 -16.35 6.54 -6.06
N LEU A 27 -15.97 7.42 -6.98
CA LEU A 27 -16.85 8.02 -7.97
C LEU A 27 -17.44 6.97 -8.92
N ILE A 28 -16.61 6.14 -9.56
CA ILE A 28 -17.12 5.14 -10.53
C ILE A 28 -17.87 3.98 -9.87
N THR A 29 -17.77 3.88 -8.54
CA THR A 29 -18.51 2.89 -7.74
C THR A 29 -19.61 3.50 -6.87
N SER A 30 -19.93 4.80 -7.03
CA SER A 30 -20.96 5.44 -6.21
C SER A 30 -22.38 5.13 -6.67
N ASP A 31 -22.55 4.80 -7.95
CA ASP A 31 -23.85 4.48 -8.53
C ASP A 31 -24.35 3.10 -8.08
N ILE A 32 -25.67 2.96 -7.93
CA ILE A 32 -26.34 1.70 -7.56
C ILE A 32 -27.45 1.42 -8.60
N PRO A 33 -27.39 0.32 -9.38
CA PRO A 33 -26.32 -0.68 -9.38
C PRO A 33 -24.99 -0.08 -9.86
N VAL A 34 -23.88 -0.62 -9.35
CA VAL A 34 -22.55 -0.18 -9.77
C VAL A 34 -22.40 -0.40 -11.27
N SER A 35 -22.20 0.69 -12.01
CA SER A 35 -22.00 0.68 -13.45
C SER A 35 -20.80 1.54 -13.80
N PHE A 36 -19.69 0.89 -14.16
CA PHE A 36 -18.52 1.55 -14.72
C PHE A 36 -18.07 0.82 -15.98
N THR A 37 -17.41 1.55 -16.87
CA THR A 37 -16.83 0.99 -18.08
C THR A 37 -15.54 0.23 -17.78
N PRO A 38 -15.18 -0.79 -18.58
CA PRO A 38 -13.89 -1.47 -18.44
C PRO A 38 -12.69 -0.51 -18.53
N GLU A 39 -12.84 0.58 -19.28
CA GLU A 39 -11.82 1.62 -19.45
C GLU A 39 -11.58 2.41 -18.14
N GLU A 40 -12.63 2.78 -17.43
CA GLU A 40 -12.56 3.45 -16.12
C GLU A 40 -11.92 2.54 -15.07
N ALA A 41 -12.30 1.26 -15.06
CA ALA A 41 -11.69 0.27 -14.18
C ALA A 41 -10.19 0.13 -14.45
N MET A 42 -9.82 -0.10 -15.71
CA MET A 42 -8.43 -0.27 -16.12
C MET A 42 -7.60 0.99 -15.84
N PHE A 43 -8.14 2.18 -16.09
CA PHE A 43 -7.49 3.45 -15.75
C PHE A 43 -7.18 3.50 -14.26
N THR A 44 -8.20 3.28 -13.42
CA THR A 44 -8.06 3.30 -11.96
C THR A 44 -7.03 2.30 -11.46
N GLN A 45 -7.05 1.07 -11.99
CA GLN A 45 -6.09 0.03 -11.64
C GLN A 45 -4.65 0.46 -11.97
N LYS A 46 -4.41 0.97 -13.19
CA LYS A 46 -3.09 1.46 -13.62
C LYS A 46 -2.62 2.63 -12.76
N THR A 47 -3.52 3.53 -12.37
CA THR A 47 -3.18 4.65 -11.47
C THR A 47 -2.77 4.14 -10.09
N PHE A 48 -3.46 3.15 -9.52
CA PHE A 48 -3.05 2.53 -8.24
C PHE A 48 -1.66 1.90 -8.33
N VAL A 49 -1.38 1.17 -9.41
CA VAL A 49 -0.07 0.54 -9.64
C VAL A 49 1.03 1.61 -9.77
N ALA A 50 0.82 2.63 -10.60
CA ALA A 50 1.78 3.72 -10.79
C ALA A 50 2.05 4.47 -9.48
N ALA A 51 0.99 4.76 -8.70
CA ALA A 51 1.10 5.36 -7.39
C ALA A 51 1.90 4.48 -6.42
N GLY A 52 1.61 3.17 -6.37
CA GLY A 52 2.33 2.21 -5.54
C GLY A 52 3.82 2.15 -5.86
N VAL A 53 4.18 2.14 -7.16
CA VAL A 53 5.58 2.17 -7.60
C VAL A 53 6.28 3.45 -7.15
N LEU A 54 5.66 4.62 -7.31
CA LEU A 54 6.24 5.90 -6.88
C LEU A 54 6.45 5.97 -5.37
N ILE A 55 5.47 5.51 -4.59
CA ILE A 55 5.57 5.41 -3.13
C ILE A 55 6.70 4.47 -2.74
N LEU A 56 6.80 3.30 -3.39
CA LEU A 56 7.84 2.32 -3.13
C LEU A 56 9.23 2.90 -3.42
N VAL A 57 9.44 3.50 -4.59
CA VAL A 57 10.73 4.13 -4.92
C VAL A 57 11.04 5.28 -3.96
N GLY A 58 10.04 6.09 -3.61
CA GLY A 58 10.18 7.19 -2.65
C GLY A 58 10.62 6.71 -1.26
N THR A 59 9.93 5.69 -0.73
CA THR A 59 10.26 5.06 0.57
C THR A 59 11.65 4.44 0.59
N LEU A 60 12.03 3.68 -0.44
CA LEU A 60 13.36 3.07 -0.55
C LEU A 60 14.48 4.11 -0.63
N THR A 61 14.20 5.25 -1.24
CA THR A 61 15.17 6.33 -1.42
C THR A 61 15.38 7.12 -0.12
N ALA A 62 14.34 7.39 0.67
CA ALA A 62 14.42 8.19 1.89
C ALA A 62 15.34 7.61 3.00
N LYS A 63 15.58 6.28 3.03
CA LYS A 63 16.54 5.56 3.91
C LYS A 63 16.43 5.84 5.43
N ALA A 64 15.37 6.48 5.90
CA ALA A 64 15.17 6.79 7.32
C ALA A 64 14.21 5.80 7.97
N ASN A 65 14.61 5.14 9.06
CA ASN A 65 13.76 4.18 9.77
C ASN A 65 12.44 4.80 10.25
N ALA A 66 12.46 6.06 10.72
CA ALA A 66 11.24 6.77 11.10
C ALA A 66 10.27 6.95 9.92
N PHE A 67 10.80 7.11 8.71
CA PHE A 67 10.00 7.20 7.49
C PHE A 67 9.33 5.86 7.17
N HIS A 68 10.07 4.75 7.22
CA HIS A 68 9.52 3.41 7.05
C HIS A 68 8.45 3.09 8.11
N LEU A 69 8.66 3.47 9.37
CA LEU A 69 7.68 3.29 10.45
C LEU A 69 6.39 4.08 10.17
N THR A 70 6.53 5.34 9.74
CA THR A 70 5.37 6.19 9.41
C THR A 70 4.60 5.63 8.20
N ALA A 71 5.32 5.22 7.15
CA ALA A 71 4.72 4.59 5.98
C ALA A 71 4.05 3.26 6.33
N PHE A 72 4.67 2.43 7.17
CA PHE A 72 4.07 1.19 7.66
C PHE A 72 2.76 1.47 8.41
N ALA A 73 2.75 2.41 9.36
CA ALA A 73 1.56 2.77 10.09
C ALA A 73 0.44 3.25 9.15
N LEU A 74 0.75 4.19 8.26
CA LEU A 74 -0.18 4.74 7.29
C LEU A 74 -0.81 3.66 6.40
N PHE A 75 0.03 2.85 5.73
CA PHE A 75 -0.45 1.85 4.78
C PHE A 75 -1.13 0.66 5.47
N SER A 76 -0.75 0.34 6.72
CA SER A 76 -1.47 -0.66 7.52
C SER A 76 -2.86 -0.19 7.88
N THR A 77 -3.01 1.06 8.33
CA THR A 77 -4.33 1.65 8.63
C THR A 77 -5.19 1.70 7.37
N VAL A 78 -4.63 2.14 6.25
CA VAL A 78 -5.31 2.15 4.96
C VAL A 78 -5.74 0.75 4.53
N ALA A 79 -4.84 -0.24 4.58
CA ALA A 79 -5.17 -1.61 4.20
C ALA A 79 -6.29 -2.18 5.08
N ALA A 80 -6.19 -2.00 6.40
CA ALA A 80 -7.21 -2.42 7.35
C ALA A 80 -8.57 -1.77 7.06
N PHE A 81 -8.58 -0.46 6.79
CA PHE A 81 -9.79 0.25 6.43
C PHE A 81 -10.40 -0.25 5.12
N GLN A 82 -9.59 -0.46 4.08
CA GLN A 82 -10.08 -0.97 2.79
C GLN A 82 -10.62 -2.41 2.91
N PHE A 83 -9.94 -3.28 3.65
CA PHE A 83 -10.46 -4.63 3.92
C PHE A 83 -11.77 -4.59 4.71
N TYR A 84 -11.88 -3.71 5.71
CA TYR A 84 -13.12 -3.51 6.46
C TYR A 84 -14.25 -3.03 5.54
N MET A 85 -14.00 -2.02 4.71
CA MET A 85 -15.01 -1.50 3.77
C MET A 85 -15.46 -2.56 2.75
N ASN A 86 -14.51 -3.32 2.18
CA ASN A 86 -14.82 -4.38 1.23
C ASN A 86 -15.62 -5.51 1.91
N PHE A 87 -15.24 -5.93 3.12
CA PHE A 87 -15.91 -7.04 3.82
C PHE A 87 -17.28 -6.64 4.40
N SER A 88 -17.41 -5.45 5.00
CA SER A 88 -18.63 -5.03 5.69
C SER A 88 -19.71 -4.47 4.78
N TYR A 89 -19.36 -3.75 3.72
CA TYR A 89 -20.37 -3.10 2.87
C TYR A 89 -20.79 -3.94 1.67
N HIS A 90 -20.03 -4.99 1.33
CA HIS A 90 -20.22 -5.68 0.06
C HIS A 90 -20.44 -7.19 0.16
N SER A 91 -20.23 -7.80 1.33
CA SER A 91 -20.49 -9.24 1.54
C SER A 91 -21.96 -9.64 1.42
N SER A 92 -22.89 -8.68 1.46
CA SER A 92 -24.33 -8.88 1.30
C SER A 92 -24.93 -8.15 0.09
N ALA A 93 -24.11 -7.48 -0.73
CA ALA A 93 -24.59 -6.68 -1.84
C ALA A 93 -24.77 -7.56 -3.09
N THR A 94 -26.01 -7.64 -3.61
CA THR A 94 -26.40 -8.25 -4.89
C THR A 94 -25.72 -7.63 -6.13
N TYR A 95 -24.72 -6.76 -5.93
CA TYR A 95 -24.09 -5.89 -6.94
C TYR A 95 -22.56 -6.08 -7.00
N TYR A 96 -22.03 -7.13 -6.36
CA TYR A 96 -20.60 -7.45 -6.37
C TYR A 96 -20.23 -8.17 -7.67
N THR A 97 -19.98 -7.42 -8.75
CA THR A 97 -19.44 -8.01 -9.99
C THR A 97 -17.97 -8.39 -9.81
N GLU A 98 -17.47 -9.29 -10.67
CA GLU A 98 -16.07 -9.69 -10.67
C GLU A 98 -15.13 -8.49 -10.89
N GLU A 99 -15.48 -7.56 -11.79
CA GLU A 99 -14.65 -6.39 -12.05
C GLU A 99 -14.58 -5.45 -10.84
N TYR A 100 -15.70 -5.30 -10.11
CA TYR A 100 -15.72 -4.53 -8.88
C TYR A 100 -14.80 -5.16 -7.83
N ALA A 101 -14.88 -6.48 -7.67
CA ALA A 101 -14.07 -7.24 -6.72
C ALA A 101 -12.57 -7.08 -7.03
N GLU A 102 -12.17 -7.17 -8.30
CA GLU A 102 -10.79 -6.95 -8.71
C GLU A 102 -10.30 -5.55 -8.36
N LEU A 103 -11.09 -4.52 -8.69
CA LEU A 103 -10.74 -3.12 -8.43
C LEU A 103 -10.61 -2.83 -6.93
N ALA A 104 -11.57 -3.32 -6.14
CA ALA A 104 -11.58 -3.18 -4.69
C ALA A 104 -10.40 -3.91 -4.05
N ASN A 105 -10.13 -5.14 -4.48
CA ASN A 105 -9.01 -5.95 -3.98
C ASN A 105 -7.65 -5.35 -4.34
N LEU A 106 -7.48 -4.83 -5.55
CA LEU A 106 -6.22 -4.20 -5.97
C LEU A 106 -5.86 -3.02 -5.06
N SER A 107 -6.85 -2.19 -4.69
CA SER A 107 -6.62 -1.06 -3.78
C SER A 107 -6.14 -1.52 -2.40
N SER A 108 -6.75 -2.59 -1.86
CA SER A 108 -6.38 -3.20 -0.57
C SER A 108 -5.01 -3.86 -0.61
N TYR A 109 -4.72 -4.65 -1.65
CA TYR A 109 -3.47 -5.37 -1.80
C TYR A 109 -2.29 -4.44 -2.08
N THR A 110 -2.51 -3.33 -2.80
CA THR A 110 -1.46 -2.33 -3.00
C THR A 110 -1.04 -1.72 -1.67
N ALA A 111 -2.01 -1.30 -0.84
CA ALA A 111 -1.73 -0.77 0.49
C ALA A 111 -1.06 -1.82 1.40
N LEU A 112 -1.55 -3.07 1.41
CA LEU A 112 -0.96 -4.15 2.18
C LEU A 112 0.49 -4.42 1.76
N THR A 113 0.77 -4.45 0.46
CA THR A 113 2.12 -4.67 -0.08
C THR A 113 3.06 -3.56 0.37
N LEU A 114 2.63 -2.30 0.30
CA LEU A 114 3.42 -1.16 0.78
C LEU A 114 3.68 -1.24 2.28
N ALA A 115 2.70 -1.67 3.07
CA ALA A 115 2.88 -1.90 4.50
C ALA A 115 3.91 -3.01 4.76
N LEU A 116 3.77 -4.18 4.13
CA LEU A 116 4.67 -5.32 4.29
C LEU A 116 6.11 -4.99 3.90
N VAL A 117 6.31 -4.26 2.80
CA VAL A 117 7.66 -3.83 2.40
C VAL A 117 8.27 -2.95 3.50
N ASN A 118 7.54 -1.94 3.98
CA ASN A 118 8.06 -1.08 5.04
C ASN A 118 8.31 -1.84 6.34
N LEU A 119 7.48 -2.83 6.68
CA LEU A 119 7.71 -3.72 7.83
C LEU A 119 9.03 -4.49 7.68
N ILE A 120 9.33 -5.05 6.50
CA ILE A 120 10.59 -5.75 6.24
C ILE A 120 11.80 -4.82 6.51
N PHE A 121 11.73 -3.57 6.06
CA PHE A 121 12.79 -2.59 6.30
C PHE A 121 12.94 -2.24 7.79
N ILE A 122 11.83 -2.12 8.52
CA ILE A 122 11.84 -1.91 9.98
C ILE A 122 12.46 -3.11 10.69
N LEU A 123 12.15 -4.34 10.28
CA LEU A 123 12.63 -5.58 10.92
C LEU A 123 14.08 -5.93 10.59
N LYS A 124 14.61 -5.45 9.46
CA LYS A 124 15.97 -5.80 8.97
C LYS A 124 17.09 -5.61 10.01
N PRO A 125 17.16 -4.50 10.79
CA PRO A 125 18.16 -4.35 11.83
C PRO A 125 17.99 -5.38 12.96
N TYR A 126 16.75 -5.65 13.39
CA TYR A 126 16.45 -6.60 14.45
C TYR A 126 16.80 -8.04 14.06
N MET A 127 16.50 -8.44 12.82
CA MET A 127 16.89 -9.74 12.28
C MET A 127 18.41 -9.90 12.22
N ARG A 128 19.17 -8.85 11.87
CA ARG A 128 20.64 -8.87 11.88
C ARG A 128 21.18 -9.07 13.30
N VAL A 129 20.62 -8.37 14.29
CA VAL A 129 21.00 -8.52 15.71
C VAL A 129 20.69 -9.93 16.21
N TRP A 130 19.51 -10.46 15.88
CA TRP A 130 19.11 -11.81 16.27
C TRP A 130 20.05 -12.87 15.67
N LYS A 131 20.38 -12.77 14.38
CA LYS A 131 21.36 -13.65 13.72
C LYS A 131 22.71 -13.64 14.43
N MET A 132 23.26 -12.46 14.74
CA MET A 132 24.53 -12.33 15.47
C MET A 132 24.48 -13.01 16.86
N ARG A 133 23.35 -12.93 17.57
CA ARG A 133 23.17 -13.62 18.87
C ARG A 133 23.08 -15.14 18.73
N VAL A 134 22.51 -15.65 17.64
CA VAL A 134 22.44 -17.08 17.35
C VAL A 134 23.83 -17.61 17.00
N ASP A 135 24.57 -16.91 16.14
CA ASP A 135 25.91 -17.33 15.72
C ASP A 135 26.89 -17.37 16.90
N ARG A 136 26.87 -16.37 17.80
CA ARG A 136 27.67 -16.40 19.04
C ARG A 136 27.36 -17.61 19.92
N ARG A 137 26.09 -18.02 20.03
CA ARG A 137 25.69 -19.19 20.84
C ARG A 137 26.15 -20.52 20.25
N LYS A 138 26.42 -20.59 18.94
CA LYS A 138 26.98 -21.79 18.30
C LYS A 138 28.48 -21.92 18.52
N ILE A 139 29.22 -20.83 18.63
CA ILE A 139 30.68 -20.82 18.85
C ILE A 139 31.04 -21.20 20.30
N MET A 140 30.14 -20.93 21.26
CA MET A 140 30.37 -21.23 22.70
C MET A 140 29.96 -22.65 23.12
N LYS A 141 29.52 -23.50 22.19
CA LYS A 141 29.20 -24.91 22.41
C LYS A 141 30.26 -25.77 21.74
#